data_AF-A0A1Q5BBV5-F1
#
_entry.id   AF-A0A1Q5BBV5-F1
#
_cell.length_a   1.000
_cell.length_b   1.000
_cell.length_c   1.000
_cell.angle_alpha   90.00
_cell.angle_beta   90.00
_cell.angle_gamma   90.00
#
_symmetry.space_group_name_H-M   'P 1'
#
loop_
_entity.id
_entity.type
_entity.pdbx_description
1 polymer ?
#
loop_
_entity_poly.entity_id
_entity_poly.type
_entity_poly.pdbx_seq_one_letter_code
_entity_poly.pdbx_strand_id
1 'polypeptide(L)'
;MLAFAPLHTAASAAATVVTWLADTLVPLTGGAATAAAIVLFTIGVRLLISPLTVAQVRGERRRAALAPEVRDLQRRYADHPARLQSELFALYRRAGASPVAGCLPALLQAPFFLVMYRLFATGDGSTALLHERLAGVPMGWHLGDGLSAPVVAVFGVLLAALLALAWWSSRRARRAATVAGTPTEGPGAAVLGRLLPLLPYTTVLVALVVPLAAVLYLVTTTGWTALEQAVLRRPQPAGIDVH
;
A
#
# COMPACT_ATOMS: atom_id res chain seq x y z
N MET A 1 21.02 22.08 -3.79
CA MET A 1 20.50 20.92 -3.02
C MET A 1 19.42 21.34 -2.00
N LEU A 2 18.33 22.00 -2.43
CA LEU A 2 17.29 22.54 -1.51
C LEU A 2 15.90 21.89 -1.70
N ALA A 3 15.67 21.15 -2.78
CA ALA A 3 14.37 20.53 -3.08
C ALA A 3 13.96 19.40 -2.09
N PHE A 4 14.92 18.88 -1.30
CA PHE A 4 14.68 17.83 -0.32
C PHE A 4 14.67 18.32 1.13
N ALA A 5 14.74 19.65 1.35
CA ALA A 5 14.73 20.25 2.67
C ALA A 5 13.51 19.87 3.54
N PRO A 6 12.26 20.05 3.06
CA PRO A 6 11.08 19.68 3.84
C PRO A 6 10.95 18.16 4.08
N LEU A 7 11.59 17.36 3.23
CA LEU A 7 11.56 15.90 3.34
C LEU A 7 12.54 15.41 4.40
N HIS A 8 13.67 16.09 4.61
CA HIS A 8 14.56 15.76 5.71
C HIS A 8 13.96 16.12 7.07
N THR A 9 13.25 17.25 7.18
CA THR A 9 12.66 17.68 8.46
C THR A 9 11.52 16.77 8.86
N ALA A 10 10.71 16.35 7.88
CA ALA A 10 9.66 15.36 8.11
C ALA A 10 10.23 14.00 8.54
N ALA A 11 11.32 13.54 7.89
CA ALA A 11 11.97 12.29 8.25
C ALA A 11 12.60 12.34 9.64
N SER A 12 13.27 13.44 10.01
CA SER A 12 13.85 13.61 11.34
C SER A 12 12.78 13.69 12.42
N ALA A 13 11.68 14.43 12.18
CA ALA A 13 10.57 14.51 13.10
C ALA A 13 9.90 13.15 13.31
N ALA A 14 9.71 12.38 12.24
CA ALA A 14 9.20 11.01 12.33
C ALA A 14 10.13 10.10 13.14
N ALA A 15 11.44 10.18 12.92
CA ALA A 15 12.42 9.44 13.71
C ALA A 15 12.32 9.77 15.20
N THR A 16 12.28 11.06 15.56
CA THR A 16 12.14 11.49 16.96
C THR A 16 10.86 10.95 17.60
N VAL A 17 9.74 10.97 16.88
CA VAL A 17 8.47 10.42 17.37
C VAL A 17 8.56 8.92 17.58
N VAL A 18 9.17 8.18 16.66
CA VAL A 18 9.35 6.72 16.77
C VAL A 18 10.28 6.38 17.94
N THR A 19 11.38 7.10 18.14
CA THR A 19 12.27 6.89 19.29
C THR A 19 11.55 7.17 20.61
N TRP A 20 10.83 8.28 20.70
CA TRP A 20 10.04 8.61 21.89
C TRP A 20 8.96 7.56 22.19
N LEU A 21 8.29 7.03 21.16
CA LEU A 21 7.38 5.90 21.29
C LEU A 21 8.09 4.64 21.76
N ALA A 22 9.27 4.33 21.23
CA ALA A 22 10.04 3.16 21.64
C ALA A 22 10.41 3.26 23.13
N ASP A 23 11.00 4.38 23.57
CA ASP A 23 11.43 4.60 24.96
C ASP A 23 10.27 4.47 25.96
N THR A 24 9.08 4.96 25.58
CA THR A 24 7.87 4.84 26.41
C THR A 24 7.30 3.41 26.45
N LEU A 25 7.57 2.59 25.44
CA LEU A 25 7.12 1.20 25.34
C LEU A 25 8.13 0.18 25.88
N VAL A 26 9.39 0.57 26.10
CA VAL A 26 10.43 -0.26 26.75
C VAL A 26 9.93 -0.94 28.03
N PRO A 27 9.30 -0.26 29.01
CA PRO A 27 8.84 -0.92 30.23
C PRO A 27 7.71 -1.93 30.02
N LEU A 28 6.95 -1.82 28.92
CA LEU A 28 5.79 -2.66 28.62
C LEU A 28 6.13 -3.86 27.73
N THR A 29 7.06 -3.68 26.78
CA THR A 29 7.32 -4.64 25.69
C THR A 29 8.76 -5.15 25.64
N GLY A 30 9.66 -4.61 26.49
CA GLY A 30 11.06 -5.00 26.53
C GLY A 30 11.73 -4.85 25.16
N GLY A 31 12.43 -5.88 24.69
CA GLY A 31 13.15 -5.86 23.39
C GLY A 31 12.25 -5.70 22.15
N ALA A 32 10.93 -5.77 22.28
CA ALA A 32 10.00 -5.52 21.18
C ALA A 32 9.54 -4.05 21.06
N ALA A 33 10.05 -3.14 21.92
CA ALA A 33 9.62 -1.75 21.98
C ALA A 33 9.77 -0.99 20.65
N THR A 34 10.91 -1.11 19.98
CA THR A 34 11.08 -0.50 18.64
C THR A 34 10.09 -1.07 17.62
N ALA A 35 9.82 -2.38 17.63
CA ALA A 35 8.85 -2.97 16.72
C ALA A 35 7.43 -2.46 17.00
N ALA A 36 7.03 -2.38 18.27
CA ALA A 36 5.75 -1.82 18.68
C ALA A 36 5.62 -0.34 18.30
N ALA A 37 6.68 0.45 18.47
CA ALA A 37 6.73 1.86 18.08
C ALA A 37 6.55 2.05 16.57
N ILE A 38 7.22 1.23 15.74
CA ILE A 38 7.06 1.26 14.28
C ILE A 38 5.62 0.94 13.89
N VAL A 39 5.02 -0.08 14.50
CA VAL A 39 3.63 -0.48 14.23
C VAL A 39 2.66 0.64 14.61
N LEU A 40 2.79 1.20 15.81
CA LEU A 40 1.92 2.27 16.30
C LEU A 40 2.07 3.56 15.49
N PHE A 41 3.29 3.96 15.18
CA PHE A 41 3.55 5.11 14.31
C PHE A 41 2.91 4.92 12.94
N THR A 42 3.09 3.74 12.33
CA THR A 42 2.49 3.42 11.03
C THR A 42 0.96 3.51 11.07
N ILE A 43 0.34 2.96 12.12
CA ILE A 43 -1.12 3.03 12.32
C ILE A 43 -1.57 4.48 12.51
N GLY A 44 -0.86 5.28 13.31
CA GLY A 44 -1.18 6.69 13.54
C GLY A 44 -1.14 7.52 12.25
N VAL A 45 -0.10 7.35 11.43
CA VAL A 45 0.01 8.01 10.11
C VAL A 45 -1.12 7.55 9.19
N ARG A 46 -1.43 6.25 9.19
CA ARG A 46 -2.51 5.69 8.38
C ARG A 46 -3.89 6.22 8.80
N LEU A 47 -4.13 6.41 10.09
CA LEU A 47 -5.35 7.04 10.60
C LEU A 47 -5.48 8.49 10.14
N LEU A 48 -4.39 9.26 10.17
CA LEU A 48 -4.37 10.64 9.68
C LEU A 48 -4.68 10.73 8.18
N ILE A 49 -4.23 9.73 7.40
CA ILE A 49 -4.46 9.65 5.96
C ILE A 49 -5.81 8.98 5.61
N SER A 50 -6.48 8.32 6.57
CA SER A 50 -7.74 7.59 6.35
C SER A 50 -8.89 8.41 5.72
N PRO A 51 -9.12 9.71 6.01
CA PRO A 51 -10.15 10.46 5.28
C PRO A 51 -9.87 10.54 3.76
N LEU A 52 -8.60 10.58 3.38
CA LEU A 52 -8.19 10.62 1.98
C LEU A 52 -8.37 9.25 1.30
N THR A 53 -8.07 8.15 1.99
CA THR A 53 -8.31 6.80 1.46
C THR A 53 -9.81 6.52 1.29
N VAL A 54 -10.67 7.01 2.19
CA VAL A 54 -12.13 6.94 2.05
C VAL A 54 -12.59 7.68 0.79
N ALA A 55 -12.06 8.88 0.54
CA ALA A 55 -12.35 9.63 -0.67
C ALA A 55 -11.90 8.88 -1.94
N GLN A 56 -10.72 8.24 -1.90
CA GLN A 56 -10.22 7.39 -3.00
C GLN A 56 -11.16 6.19 -3.26
N VAL A 57 -11.56 5.45 -2.23
CA VAL A 57 -12.48 4.30 -2.36
C VAL A 57 -13.83 4.73 -2.94
N ARG A 58 -14.35 5.91 -2.55
CA ARG A 58 -15.58 6.46 -3.14
C ARG A 58 -15.43 6.77 -4.62
N GLY A 59 -14.28 7.33 -5.03
CA GLY A 59 -13.96 7.57 -6.44
C GLY A 59 -13.87 6.28 -7.26
N GLU A 60 -13.25 5.24 -6.71
CA GLU A 60 -13.17 3.91 -7.34
C GLU A 60 -14.55 3.27 -7.52
N ARG A 61 -15.45 3.40 -6.54
CA ARG A 61 -16.83 2.89 -6.65
C ARG A 61 -17.61 3.55 -7.78
N ARG A 62 -17.52 4.88 -7.90
CA ARG A 62 -18.17 5.63 -9.00
C ARG A 62 -17.69 5.16 -10.36
N ARG A 63 -16.38 4.91 -10.50
CA ARG A 63 -15.82 4.33 -11.74
C ARG A 63 -16.27 2.91 -12.00
N ALA A 64 -16.33 2.07 -10.95
CA ALA A 64 -16.81 0.70 -11.09
C ALA A 64 -18.28 0.66 -11.57
N ALA A 65 -19.10 1.63 -11.15
CA ALA A 65 -20.47 1.79 -11.63
C ALA A 65 -20.56 2.19 -13.12
N LEU A 66 -19.57 2.92 -13.65
CA LEU A 66 -19.48 3.30 -15.06
C LEU A 66 -18.92 2.19 -15.97
N ALA A 67 -18.39 1.12 -15.39
CA ALA A 67 -17.79 0.02 -16.16
C ALA A 67 -18.68 -0.60 -17.26
N PRO A 68 -20.01 -0.81 -17.08
CA PRO A 68 -20.86 -1.30 -18.16
C PRO A 68 -20.96 -0.31 -19.33
N GLU A 69 -21.11 0.99 -19.06
CA GLU A 69 -21.16 2.03 -20.09
C GLU A 69 -19.84 2.16 -20.84
N VAL A 70 -18.72 2.06 -20.11
CA VAL A 70 -17.38 2.01 -20.70
C VAL A 70 -17.23 0.84 -21.66
N ARG A 71 -17.73 -0.36 -21.31
CA ARG A 71 -17.70 -1.54 -22.19
C ARG A 71 -18.54 -1.37 -23.43
N ASP A 72 -19.71 -0.75 -23.28
CA ASP A 72 -20.59 -0.50 -24.42
C ASP A 72 -19.97 0.50 -25.40
N LEU A 73 -19.33 1.55 -24.88
CA LEU A 73 -18.58 2.51 -25.68
C LEU A 73 -17.39 1.87 -26.40
N GLN A 74 -16.65 0.98 -25.70
CA GLN A 74 -15.56 0.20 -26.30
C GLN A 74 -16.05 -0.66 -27.46
N ARG A 75 -17.21 -1.33 -27.33
CA ARG A 75 -17.81 -2.11 -28.43
C ARG A 75 -18.25 -1.24 -29.60
N ARG A 76 -18.86 -0.09 -29.31
CA ARG A 76 -19.36 0.85 -30.34
C ARG A 76 -18.24 1.53 -31.13
N TYR A 77 -17.09 1.79 -30.51
CA TYR A 77 -15.98 2.53 -31.13
C TYR A 77 -14.69 1.70 -31.23
N ALA A 78 -14.80 0.37 -31.31
CA ALA A 78 -13.65 -0.54 -31.39
C ALA A 78 -12.69 -0.16 -32.54
N ASP A 79 -13.24 0.17 -33.71
CA ASP A 79 -12.46 0.53 -34.90
C ASP A 79 -11.97 1.99 -34.90
N HIS A 80 -12.34 2.80 -33.90
CA HIS A 80 -12.12 4.25 -33.87
C HIS A 80 -11.45 4.70 -32.56
N PRO A 81 -10.17 4.37 -32.32
CA PRO A 81 -9.51 4.60 -31.03
C PRO A 81 -9.47 6.07 -30.61
N ALA A 82 -9.33 7.00 -31.57
CA ALA A 82 -9.35 8.43 -31.28
C ALA A 82 -10.73 8.91 -30.78
N ARG A 83 -11.82 8.41 -31.38
CA ARG A 83 -13.20 8.74 -30.94
C ARG A 83 -13.55 8.04 -29.63
N LEU A 84 -13.07 6.81 -29.44
CA LEU A 84 -13.22 6.09 -28.18
C LEU A 84 -12.64 6.88 -27.00
N GLN A 85 -11.43 7.42 -27.15
CA GLN A 85 -10.80 8.22 -26.09
C GLN A 85 -11.59 9.49 -25.75
N SER A 86 -12.09 10.22 -26.76
CA SER A 86 -12.89 11.43 -26.53
C SER A 86 -14.22 11.12 -25.85
N GLU A 87 -14.90 10.06 -26.26
CA GLU A 87 -16.19 9.66 -25.69
C GLU A 87 -16.03 9.11 -24.26
N LEU A 88 -14.95 8.35 -23.99
CA LEU A 88 -14.62 7.93 -22.63
C LEU A 88 -14.36 9.13 -21.71
N PHE A 89 -13.63 10.14 -22.20
CA PHE A 89 -13.37 11.35 -21.43
C PHE A 89 -14.66 12.15 -21.17
N ALA A 90 -15.54 12.25 -22.18
CA ALA A 90 -16.85 12.88 -22.03
C ALA A 90 -17.74 12.13 -21.02
N LEU A 91 -17.74 10.79 -21.05
CA LEU A 91 -18.45 9.95 -20.10
C LEU A 91 -17.97 10.18 -18.66
N TYR A 92 -16.66 10.10 -18.43
CA TYR A 92 -16.08 10.36 -17.11
C TYR A 92 -16.40 11.77 -16.60
N ARG A 93 -16.32 12.79 -17.47
CA ARG A 93 -16.69 14.17 -17.11
C ARG A 93 -18.16 14.32 -16.75
N ARG A 94 -19.08 13.75 -17.54
CA ARG A 94 -20.53 13.79 -17.29
C ARG A 94 -20.89 13.11 -15.98
N ALA A 95 -20.21 12.01 -15.65
CA ALA A 95 -20.41 11.28 -14.40
C ALA A 95 -19.68 11.89 -13.19
N GLY A 96 -18.99 13.02 -13.35
CA GLY A 96 -18.21 13.65 -12.27
C GLY A 96 -17.08 12.76 -11.73
N ALA A 97 -16.56 11.86 -12.56
CA ALA A 97 -15.47 10.96 -12.24
C ALA A 97 -14.18 11.43 -12.93
N SER A 98 -13.07 11.48 -12.21
CA SER A 98 -11.75 11.75 -12.80
C SER A 98 -11.10 10.44 -13.25
N PRO A 99 -10.38 10.36 -14.39
CA PRO A 99 -9.56 9.20 -14.80
C PRO A 99 -8.23 9.11 -14.02
N VAL A 100 -7.83 10.16 -13.30
CA VAL A 100 -6.56 10.26 -12.55
C VAL A 100 -6.69 9.79 -11.08
N ALA A 101 -7.89 9.76 -10.52
CA ALA A 101 -8.15 9.24 -9.17
C ALA A 101 -7.58 7.83 -8.86
N GLY A 102 -7.23 7.02 -9.87
CA GLY A 102 -6.65 5.68 -9.70
C GLY A 102 -5.13 5.66 -9.50
N CYS A 103 -4.41 6.72 -9.87
CA CYS A 103 -2.96 6.84 -9.59
C CYS A 103 -2.67 7.69 -8.34
N LEU A 104 -3.71 8.30 -7.78
CA LEU A 104 -3.64 9.05 -6.52
C LEU A 104 -3.06 8.24 -5.34
N PRO A 105 -3.32 6.92 -5.19
CA PRO A 105 -2.72 6.11 -4.14
C PRO A 105 -1.19 6.02 -4.25
N ALA A 106 -0.67 5.91 -5.47
CA ALA A 106 0.78 5.81 -5.71
C ALA A 106 1.49 7.14 -5.39
N LEU A 107 0.88 8.27 -5.77
CA LEU A 107 1.43 9.60 -5.45
C LEU A 107 1.44 9.88 -3.95
N LEU A 108 0.40 9.44 -3.24
CA LEU A 108 0.32 9.57 -1.79
C LEU A 108 1.32 8.67 -1.04
N GLN A 109 1.77 7.59 -1.67
CA GLN A 109 2.71 6.64 -1.09
C GLN A 109 4.17 7.10 -1.18
N ALA A 110 4.51 8.01 -2.10
CA ALA A 110 5.89 8.48 -2.31
C ALA A 110 6.51 9.20 -1.07
N PRO A 111 5.80 10.12 -0.38
CA PRO A 111 6.34 10.78 0.82
C PRO A 111 6.61 9.77 1.95
N PHE A 112 5.73 8.79 2.11
CA PHE A 112 5.86 7.76 3.13
C PHE A 112 7.07 6.85 2.89
N PHE A 113 7.24 6.40 1.64
CA PHE A 113 8.39 5.57 1.24
C PHE A 113 9.72 6.28 1.52
N LEU A 114 9.78 7.59 1.29
CA LEU A 114 10.98 8.38 1.53
C LEU A 114 11.32 8.49 3.03
N VAL A 115 10.32 8.68 3.89
CA VAL A 115 10.51 8.70 5.36
C VAL A 115 11.06 7.36 5.85
N MET A 116 10.53 6.24 5.36
CA MET A 116 11.04 4.90 5.72
C MET A 116 12.41 4.60 5.15
N TYR A 117 12.67 4.94 3.89
CA TYR A 117 14.00 4.79 3.31
C TYR A 117 15.03 5.57 4.13
N ARG A 118 14.70 6.77 4.60
CA ARG A 118 15.60 7.56 5.45
C ARG A 118 15.78 6.98 6.86
N LEU A 119 14.71 6.49 7.46
CA LEU A 119 14.76 5.90 8.80
C LEU A 119 15.61 4.62 8.84
N PHE A 120 15.61 3.84 7.75
CA PHE A 120 16.23 2.50 7.76
C PHE A 120 17.41 2.31 6.82
N ALA A 121 17.55 3.07 5.72
CA ALA A 121 18.60 2.87 4.72
C ALA A 121 19.76 3.88 4.82
N THR A 122 19.54 5.09 5.32
CA THR A 122 20.61 6.12 5.39
C THR A 122 21.30 6.23 6.75
N GLY A 123 20.90 5.46 7.78
CA GLY A 123 21.56 5.48 9.09
C GLY A 123 21.42 6.78 9.90
N ASP A 124 20.84 7.83 9.31
CA ASP A 124 20.56 9.13 9.93
C ASP A 124 19.45 9.06 11.01
N GLY A 125 18.60 8.03 10.96
CA GLY A 125 17.56 7.76 11.94
C GLY A 125 18.08 6.96 13.12
N SER A 126 18.65 7.65 14.11
CA SER A 126 19.08 7.12 15.42
C SER A 126 19.59 5.67 15.36
N THR A 127 20.89 5.50 15.15
CA THR A 127 21.61 4.22 15.24
C THR A 127 21.16 3.35 16.42
N ALA A 128 20.67 3.92 17.53
CA ALA A 128 20.04 3.21 18.65
C ALA A 128 18.87 2.27 18.26
N LEU A 129 17.93 2.68 17.39
CA LEU A 129 16.74 1.89 17.03
C LEU A 129 17.08 0.64 16.19
N LEU A 130 18.19 0.68 15.45
CA LEU A 130 18.68 -0.44 14.63
C LEU A 130 19.40 -1.51 15.47
N HIS A 131 19.87 -1.15 16.67
CA HIS A 131 20.57 -2.04 17.60
C HIS A 131 19.62 -2.74 18.58
N GLU A 132 18.37 -2.27 18.72
CA GLU A 132 17.35 -3.04 19.42
C GLU A 132 17.05 -4.37 18.71
N ARG A 133 16.61 -5.37 19.48
CA ARG A 133 16.49 -6.75 19.03
C ARG A 133 15.07 -7.28 19.16
N LEU A 134 14.43 -7.59 18.05
CA LEU A 134 13.12 -8.21 18.01
C LEU A 134 13.34 -9.72 18.17
N ALA A 135 12.94 -10.27 19.32
CA ALA A 135 13.14 -11.68 19.64
C ALA A 135 14.61 -12.15 19.46
N GLY A 136 15.57 -11.27 19.79
CA GLY A 136 17.01 -11.54 19.67
C GLY A 136 17.65 -11.17 18.32
N VAL A 137 16.85 -10.78 17.32
CA VAL A 137 17.30 -10.40 15.97
C VAL A 137 17.41 -8.88 15.85
N PRO A 138 18.57 -8.32 15.49
CA PRO A 138 18.71 -6.87 15.26
C PRO A 138 17.79 -6.39 14.15
N MET A 139 17.13 -5.25 14.37
CA MET A 139 16.14 -4.69 13.45
C MET A 139 16.72 -4.31 12.08
N GLY A 140 18.03 -4.06 12.01
CA GLY A 140 18.77 -3.76 10.79
C GLY A 140 19.22 -4.97 9.97
N TRP A 141 19.03 -6.20 10.47
CA TRP A 141 19.47 -7.39 9.72
C TRP A 141 18.62 -7.64 8.49
N HIS A 142 19.28 -8.07 7.42
CA HIS A 142 18.67 -8.71 6.27
C HIS A 142 18.58 -10.22 6.49
N LEU A 143 17.74 -10.89 5.69
CA LEU A 143 17.59 -12.35 5.74
C LEU A 143 18.93 -13.09 5.50
N GLY A 144 19.83 -12.50 4.71
CA GLY A 144 21.14 -13.06 4.39
C GLY A 144 22.22 -12.83 5.45
N ASP A 145 22.01 -11.93 6.42
CA ASP A 145 23.04 -11.56 7.40
C ASP A 145 23.22 -12.61 8.52
N GLY A 146 22.29 -13.56 8.63
CA GLY A 146 22.43 -14.73 9.48
C GLY A 146 21.25 -15.70 9.36
N LEU A 147 21.54 -17.01 9.29
CA LEU A 147 20.54 -18.07 9.14
C LEU A 147 20.21 -18.78 10.47
N SER A 148 20.34 -18.08 11.59
CA SER A 148 20.02 -18.66 12.90
C SER A 148 18.52 -18.95 13.02
N ALA A 149 18.16 -19.95 13.83
CA ALA A 149 16.77 -20.34 14.07
C ALA A 149 15.82 -19.16 14.39
N PRO A 150 16.16 -18.18 15.27
CA PRO A 150 15.28 -17.04 15.53
C PRO A 150 15.12 -16.11 14.31
N VAL A 151 16.16 -15.92 13.50
CA VAL A 151 16.07 -15.08 12.28
C VAL A 151 15.12 -15.72 11.27
N VAL A 152 15.31 -17.01 10.99
CA VAL A 152 14.45 -17.74 10.05
C VAL A 152 13.00 -17.80 10.54
N ALA A 153 12.78 -17.97 11.85
CA ALA A 153 11.43 -17.96 12.41
C ALA A 153 10.75 -16.60 12.25
N VAL A 154 11.40 -15.50 12.63
CA VAL A 154 10.83 -14.14 12.55
C VAL A 154 10.56 -13.75 11.10
N PHE A 155 11.55 -13.86 10.21
CA PHE A 155 11.36 -13.55 8.80
C PHE A 155 10.33 -14.48 8.15
N GLY A 156 10.35 -15.77 8.47
CA GLY A 156 9.38 -16.74 7.96
C GLY A 156 7.94 -16.38 8.29
N VAL A 157 7.66 -15.98 9.53
CA VAL A 157 6.33 -15.52 9.96
C VAL A 157 5.91 -14.26 9.22
N LEU A 158 6.80 -13.26 9.12
CA LEU A 158 6.49 -12.00 8.44
C LEU A 158 6.28 -12.19 6.93
N LEU A 159 7.10 -13.00 6.27
CA LEU A 159 6.95 -13.34 4.85
C LEU A 159 5.68 -14.15 4.59
N ALA A 160 5.34 -15.10 5.47
CA ALA A 160 4.08 -15.83 5.38
C ALA A 160 2.87 -14.88 5.53
N ALA A 161 2.94 -13.92 6.45
CA ALA A 161 1.92 -12.88 6.59
C ALA A 161 1.81 -12.01 5.32
N LEU A 162 2.93 -11.57 4.74
CA LEU A 162 2.94 -10.83 3.47
C LEU A 162 2.38 -11.67 2.31
N LEU A 163 2.72 -12.95 2.23
CA LEU A 163 2.18 -13.85 1.21
C LEU A 163 0.68 -14.04 1.36
N ALA A 164 0.17 -14.19 2.59
CA ALA A 164 -1.25 -14.28 2.87
C ALA A 164 -1.99 -12.98 2.49
N LEU A 165 -1.42 -11.83 2.83
CA LEU A 165 -1.96 -10.51 2.46
C LEU A 165 -1.91 -10.26 0.94
N ALA A 166 -0.80 -10.61 0.29
CA ALA A 166 -0.64 -10.55 -1.15
C ALA A 166 -1.67 -11.46 -1.84
N TRP A 167 -1.81 -12.70 -1.40
CA TRP A 167 -2.82 -13.62 -1.91
C TRP A 167 -4.24 -13.10 -1.73
N TRP A 168 -4.58 -12.57 -0.55
CA TRP A 168 -5.89 -11.97 -0.28
C TRP A 168 -6.15 -10.78 -1.20
N SER A 169 -5.18 -9.87 -1.33
CA SER A 169 -5.28 -8.69 -2.19
C SER A 169 -5.38 -9.07 -3.68
N SER A 170 -4.59 -10.04 -4.16
CA SER A 170 -4.64 -10.52 -5.54
C SER A 170 -5.94 -11.24 -5.85
N ARG A 171 -6.47 -12.06 -4.93
CA ARG A 171 -7.78 -12.71 -5.10
C ARG A 171 -8.89 -11.68 -5.20
N ARG A 172 -8.76 -10.55 -4.48
CA ARG A 172 -9.71 -9.44 -4.53
C ARG A 172 -9.54 -8.57 -5.77
N ALA A 173 -8.31 -8.28 -6.18
CA ALA A 173 -8.00 -7.50 -7.38
C ALA A 173 -8.49 -8.21 -8.65
N ARG A 174 -8.34 -9.54 -8.73
CA ARG A 174 -8.90 -10.36 -9.83
C ARG A 174 -10.42 -10.21 -9.94
N ARG A 175 -11.14 -10.13 -8.81
CA ARG A 175 -12.60 -9.90 -8.78
C ARG A 175 -13.00 -8.47 -9.18
N ALA A 176 -12.12 -7.48 -9.01
CA ALA A 176 -12.36 -6.10 -9.41
C ALA A 176 -12.03 -5.86 -10.89
N ALA A 177 -10.97 -6.48 -11.40
CA ALA A 177 -10.56 -6.39 -12.80
C ALA A 177 -11.59 -7.01 -13.76
N THR A 178 -12.29 -8.07 -13.33
CA THR A 178 -13.42 -8.65 -14.09
C THR A 178 -14.63 -7.72 -14.19
N VAL A 179 -14.72 -6.69 -13.35
CA VAL A 179 -15.84 -5.73 -13.33
C VAL A 179 -15.49 -4.45 -14.08
N ALA A 180 -14.24 -3.98 -14.00
CA ALA A 180 -13.83 -2.65 -14.46
C ALA A 180 -13.68 -2.45 -15.99
N GLY A 181 -13.92 -3.45 -16.84
CA GLY A 181 -13.93 -3.27 -18.30
C GLY A 181 -12.69 -2.55 -18.86
N THR A 182 -11.52 -2.84 -18.32
CA THR A 182 -10.26 -2.30 -18.85
C THR A 182 -10.04 -2.85 -20.26
N PRO A 183 -9.56 -2.02 -21.20
CA PRO A 183 -9.51 -2.36 -22.62
C PRO A 183 -8.67 -3.63 -22.82
N THR A 184 -9.27 -4.69 -23.34
CA THR A 184 -8.59 -5.97 -23.59
C THR A 184 -8.41 -6.25 -25.07
N GLU A 185 -8.24 -5.22 -25.90
CA GLU A 185 -7.86 -5.43 -27.30
C GLU A 185 -6.57 -4.66 -27.60
N GLY A 186 -5.47 -5.41 -27.56
CA GLY A 186 -4.10 -4.95 -27.74
C GLY A 186 -3.11 -5.87 -26.99
N PRO A 187 -2.01 -6.33 -27.62
CA PRO A 187 -1.07 -7.26 -26.99
C PRO A 187 -0.49 -6.76 -25.66
N GLY A 188 -0.32 -5.44 -25.48
CA GLY A 188 0.15 -4.83 -24.23
C GLY A 188 -0.87 -4.85 -23.08
N ALA A 189 -2.18 -4.79 -23.37
CA ALA A 189 -3.21 -4.77 -22.35
C ALA A 189 -3.51 -6.16 -21.78
N ALA A 190 -3.41 -7.20 -22.61
CA ALA A 190 -3.45 -8.59 -22.17
C ALA A 190 -2.26 -8.93 -21.25
N VAL A 191 -1.07 -8.43 -21.57
CA VAL A 191 0.13 -8.57 -20.71
C VAL A 191 -0.08 -7.82 -19.39
N LEU A 192 -0.57 -6.57 -19.43
CA LEU A 192 -0.87 -5.82 -18.22
C LEU A 192 -1.92 -6.54 -17.34
N GLY A 193 -2.97 -7.11 -17.92
CA GLY A 193 -3.98 -7.89 -17.19
C GLY A 193 -3.44 -9.17 -16.53
N ARG A 194 -2.41 -9.80 -17.13
CA ARG A 194 -1.70 -10.94 -16.52
C ARG A 194 -0.73 -10.51 -15.42
N LEU A 195 -0.09 -9.35 -15.56
CA LEU A 195 0.86 -8.79 -14.60
C LEU A 195 0.17 -8.12 -13.39
N LEU A 196 -0.99 -7.50 -13.59
CA LEU A 196 -1.73 -6.79 -12.53
C LEU A 196 -1.98 -7.63 -11.27
N PRO A 197 -2.46 -8.90 -11.35
CA PRO A 197 -2.63 -9.72 -10.15
C PRO A 197 -1.32 -10.24 -9.54
N LEU A 198 -0.19 -10.06 -10.22
CA LEU A 198 1.15 -10.37 -9.70
C LEU A 198 1.77 -9.18 -8.96
N LEU A 199 1.28 -7.94 -9.19
CA LEU A 199 1.79 -6.73 -8.52
C LEU A 199 1.90 -6.88 -6.99
N PRO A 200 0.92 -7.43 -6.25
CA PRO A 200 1.04 -7.53 -4.80
C PRO A 200 2.17 -8.46 -4.34
N TYR A 201 2.57 -9.45 -5.15
CA TYR A 201 3.67 -10.36 -4.84
C TYR A 201 5.05 -9.68 -4.97
N THR A 202 5.14 -8.55 -5.68
CA THR A 202 6.38 -7.76 -5.73
C THR A 202 6.81 -7.28 -4.34
N THR A 203 5.85 -7.05 -3.44
CA THR A 203 6.15 -6.65 -2.06
C THR A 203 6.85 -7.75 -1.26
N VAL A 204 6.57 -9.03 -1.55
CA VAL A 204 7.24 -10.18 -0.94
C VAL A 204 8.68 -10.28 -1.44
N LEU A 205 8.92 -10.00 -2.72
CA LEU A 205 10.27 -9.96 -3.30
C LEU A 205 11.09 -8.82 -2.69
N VAL A 206 10.49 -7.64 -2.52
CA VAL A 206 11.13 -6.52 -1.82
C VAL A 206 11.45 -6.88 -0.38
N ALA A 207 10.55 -7.57 0.32
CA ALA A 207 10.74 -8.00 1.70
C ALA A 207 11.96 -8.92 1.91
N LEU A 208 12.40 -9.64 0.87
CA LEU A 208 13.58 -10.51 0.93
C LEU A 208 14.91 -9.72 0.93
N VAL A 209 14.91 -8.46 0.49
CA VAL A 209 16.12 -7.65 0.28
C VAL A 209 16.22 -6.49 1.28
N VAL A 210 15.11 -6.13 1.95
CA VAL A 210 15.05 -5.01 2.90
C VAL A 210 15.27 -5.48 4.34
N PRO A 211 15.71 -4.59 5.26
CA PRO A 211 15.98 -4.96 6.65
C PRO A 211 14.68 -5.34 7.39
N LEU A 212 14.83 -6.10 8.48
CA LEU A 212 13.71 -6.61 9.29
C LEU A 212 12.68 -5.52 9.65
N ALA A 213 13.14 -4.33 10.05
CA ALA A 213 12.26 -3.21 10.38
C ALA A 213 11.37 -2.78 9.18
N ALA A 214 11.93 -2.79 7.97
CA ALA A 214 11.18 -2.49 6.76
C ALA A 214 10.19 -3.61 6.40
N VAL A 215 10.54 -4.88 6.65
CA VAL A 215 9.61 -6.01 6.49
C VAL A 215 8.43 -5.89 7.45
N LEU A 216 8.68 -5.58 8.71
CA LEU A 216 7.64 -5.35 9.72
C LEU A 216 6.70 -4.24 9.27
N TYR A 217 7.26 -3.09 8.86
CA TYR A 217 6.49 -2.00 8.30
C TYR A 217 5.62 -2.46 7.12
N LEU A 218 6.20 -3.19 6.15
CA LEU A 218 5.48 -3.71 4.98
C LEU A 218 4.27 -4.55 5.40
N VAL A 219 4.44 -5.44 6.39
CA VAL A 219 3.34 -6.24 6.95
C VAL A 219 2.27 -5.33 7.56
N THR A 220 2.66 -4.39 8.41
CA THR A 220 1.71 -3.49 9.08
C THR A 220 0.93 -2.66 8.07
N THR A 221 1.60 -2.06 7.08
CA THR A 221 0.95 -1.19 6.13
C THR A 221 0.04 -1.95 5.16
N THR A 222 0.43 -3.15 4.74
CA THR A 222 -0.40 -3.99 3.86
C THR A 222 -1.58 -4.57 4.64
N GLY A 223 -1.36 -4.97 5.89
CA GLY A 223 -2.40 -5.38 6.83
C GLY A 223 -3.43 -4.28 7.08
N TRP A 224 -2.97 -3.05 7.37
CA TRP A 224 -3.86 -1.90 7.53
C TRP A 224 -4.69 -1.65 6.28
N THR A 225 -4.05 -1.62 5.11
CA THR A 225 -4.75 -1.41 3.84
C THR A 225 -5.81 -2.50 3.63
N ALA A 226 -5.48 -3.76 3.93
CA ALA A 226 -6.42 -4.86 3.78
C ALA A 226 -7.60 -4.77 4.78
N LEU A 227 -7.34 -4.35 6.02
CA LEU A 227 -8.35 -4.08 7.05
C LEU A 227 -9.28 -2.94 6.62
N GLU A 228 -8.72 -1.80 6.20
CA GLU A 228 -9.46 -0.62 5.75
C GLU A 228 -10.35 -0.97 4.56
N GLN A 229 -9.82 -1.72 3.59
CA GLN A 229 -10.61 -2.22 2.45
C GLN A 229 -11.69 -3.21 2.89
N ALA A 230 -11.44 -4.04 3.91
CA ALA A 230 -12.43 -4.97 4.45
C ALA A 230 -13.57 -4.26 5.20
N VAL A 231 -13.28 -3.15 5.88
CA VAL A 231 -14.28 -2.34 6.61
C VAL A 231 -15.06 -1.45 5.63
N LEU A 232 -14.35 -0.66 4.81
CA LEU A 232 -14.99 0.31 3.93
C LEU A 232 -15.80 -0.34 2.82
N ARG A 233 -15.40 -1.51 2.31
CA ARG A 233 -16.09 -2.23 1.23
C ARG A 233 -16.95 -3.40 1.71
N ARG A 234 -17.45 -3.37 2.95
CA ARG A 234 -18.56 -4.26 3.33
C ARG A 234 -19.74 -3.97 2.39
N PRO A 235 -20.46 -5.01 1.91
CA PRO A 235 -21.70 -4.79 1.20
C PRO A 235 -22.60 -3.98 2.13
N GLN A 236 -22.89 -2.73 1.77
CA GLN A 236 -24.03 -2.07 2.40
C GLN A 236 -25.23 -2.94 2.03
N PRO A 237 -26.01 -3.46 3.00
CA PRO A 237 -27.30 -4.05 2.67
C PRO A 237 -28.04 -3.01 1.84
N ALA A 238 -28.75 -3.45 0.81
CA ALA A 238 -29.55 -2.59 -0.04
C ALA A 238 -30.60 -1.89 0.84
N GLY A 239 -30.21 -0.76 1.41
CA GLY A 239 -31.07 0.19 2.07
C GLY A 239 -31.71 1.00 0.96
N ILE A 240 -32.99 0.73 0.79
CA ILE A 240 -33.93 1.56 0.06
C ILE A 240 -33.69 3.01 0.51
N ASP A 241 -33.32 3.87 -0.43
CA ASP A 241 -33.66 5.29 -0.37
C ASP A 241 -34.07 5.70 -1.78
N VAL A 242 -35.37 5.54 -2.01
CA VAL A 242 -36.14 6.42 -2.87
C VAL A 242 -36.11 7.78 -2.18
N HIS A 243 -35.54 8.79 -2.84
CA HIS A 243 -36.12 10.12 -3.08
C HIS A 243 -35.10 11.03 -3.76
#